data_AF-A0A1C5WXJ4-F1
#
_entry.id   AF-A0A1C5WXJ4-F1
#
_cell.length_a   1.000
_cell.length_b   1.000
_cell.length_c   1.000
_cell.angle_alpha   90.00
_cell.angle_beta   90.00
_cell.angle_gamma   90.00
#
_symmetry.space_group_name_H-M   'P 1'
#
loop_
_entity.id
_entity.type
_entity.pdbx_description
1 polymer ?
#
loop_
_entity_poly.entity_id
_entity_poly.type
_entity_poly.pdbx_seq_one_letter_code
_entity_poly.pdbx_strand_id
1 'polypeptide(L)' 'MSGNVWMFSDEIDDEDLEFMRHDYVTYNMACEYYRLGIKPVVRMAHEAGAVYKIGKKVLIRRSIFEAYLREKRKI' A
#
# COMPACT_ATOMS: atom_id res chain seq x y z
N MET A 1 1.17 -0.23 -19.37
CA MET A 1 0.87 -1.03 -18.17
C MET A 1 1.95 -0.75 -17.16
N SER A 2 1.70 0.24 -16.30
CA SER A 2 2.54 0.51 -15.15
C SER A 2 1.69 1.15 -14.05
N GLY A 3 0.63 0.43 -13.65
CA GLY A 3 -0.17 0.76 -12.48
C GLY A 3 0.69 0.75 -11.23
N ASN A 4 0.84 1.94 -10.64
CA ASN A 4 1.44 2.19 -9.34
C ASN A 4 1.01 3.61 -8.93
N VAL A 5 -0.24 3.79 -8.50
CA VAL A 5 -0.79 5.07 -8.00
C VAL A 5 0.14 5.76 -7.02
N TRP A 6 0.76 4.98 -6.15
CA TRP A 6 1.70 5.48 -5.14
C TRP A 6 2.97 6.09 -5.76
N MET A 7 3.29 5.74 -7.01
CA MET A 7 4.45 6.23 -7.76
C MET A 7 4.17 7.38 -8.72
N PHE A 8 3.07 7.33 -9.49
CA PHE A 8 2.73 8.35 -10.50
C PHE A 8 1.21 8.50 -10.54
N SER A 9 0.68 9.64 -10.09
CA SER A 9 -0.77 9.87 -10.02
C SER A 9 -1.45 10.12 -11.36
N ASP A 10 -0.67 10.45 -12.39
CA ASP A 10 -1.19 10.84 -13.71
C ASP A 10 -1.41 9.63 -14.65
N GLU A 11 -0.98 8.42 -14.25
CA GLU A 11 -1.11 7.16 -14.99
C GLU A 11 -1.90 6.12 -14.18
N ILE A 12 -3.18 6.40 -13.91
CA ILE A 12 -4.08 5.48 -13.19
C ILE A 12 -4.70 4.51 -14.20
N ASP A 13 -4.54 3.20 -13.99
CA ASP A 13 -5.22 2.15 -14.75
C ASP A 13 -6.41 1.52 -13.99
N ASP A 14 -7.13 0.57 -14.60
CA ASP A 14 -8.32 -0.04 -13.99
C ASP A 14 -7.97 -0.85 -12.72
N GLU A 15 -6.77 -1.43 -12.65
CA GLU A 15 -6.25 -2.18 -11.49
C GLU A 15 -6.03 -1.22 -10.31
N ASP A 16 -5.45 -0.06 -10.58
CA ASP A 16 -5.30 1.03 -9.63
C ASP A 16 -6.65 1.50 -9.07
N LEU A 17 -7.66 1.67 -9.93
CA LEU A 17 -8.99 2.13 -9.54
C LEU A 17 -9.70 1.11 -8.64
N GLU A 18 -9.52 -0.18 -8.90
CA GLU A 18 -10.03 -1.26 -8.06
C GLU A 18 -9.31 -1.32 -6.70
N PHE A 19 -8.00 -1.16 -6.68
CA PHE A 19 -7.22 -1.11 -5.45
C PHE A 19 -7.58 0.11 -4.59
N MET A 20 -7.83 1.27 -5.22
CA MET A 20 -8.29 2.49 -4.56
C MET A 20 -9.68 2.36 -3.88
N ARG A 21 -10.49 1.35 -4.23
CA ARG A 21 -11.76 1.08 -3.54
C ARG A 21 -11.56 0.42 -2.17
N HIS A 22 -10.37 -0.09 -1.88
CA HIS A 22 -10.06 -0.77 -0.63
C HIS A 22 -9.41 0.19 0.38
N ASP A 23 -10.14 0.51 1.45
CA ASP A 23 -9.59 1.30 2.58
C ASP A 23 -8.52 0.52 3.36
N TYR A 24 -8.69 -0.80 3.44
CA TYR A 24 -7.81 -1.73 4.12
C TYR A 24 -7.40 -2.86 3.19
N VAL A 25 -6.12 -3.18 3.20
CA VAL A 25 -5.54 -4.23 2.35
C VAL A 25 -4.77 -5.23 3.20
N THR A 26 -4.70 -6.48 2.73
CA THR A 26 -3.84 -7.49 3.39
C THR A 26 -2.39 -7.31 2.97
N TYR A 27 -1.46 -7.94 3.70
CA TYR A 27 -0.06 -7.96 3.31
C TYR A 27 0.17 -8.52 1.91
N ASN A 28 -0.57 -9.56 1.50
CA ASN A 28 -0.41 -10.15 0.17
C ASN A 28 -0.85 -9.17 -0.92
N MET A 29 -2.02 -8.55 -0.77
CA MET A 29 -2.51 -7.52 -1.71
C MET A 29 -1.52 -6.35 -1.81
N ALA A 30 -0.97 -5.90 -0.68
CA ALA A 30 0.04 -4.85 -0.67
C ALA A 30 1.33 -5.29 -1.38
N CYS A 31 1.82 -6.51 -1.16
CA CYS A 31 3.00 -7.02 -1.85
C CYS A 31 2.79 -7.08 -3.37
N GLU A 32 1.62 -7.57 -3.81
CA GLU A 32 1.26 -7.69 -5.23
C GLU A 32 1.15 -6.33 -5.90
N TYR A 33 0.42 -5.40 -5.27
CA TYR A 33 0.15 -4.07 -5.83
C TYR A 33 1.39 -3.16 -5.79
N TYR A 34 2.04 -3.02 -4.63
CA TYR A 34 3.21 -2.14 -4.50
C TYR A 34 4.49 -2.76 -5.09
N ARG A 35 4.44 -4.02 -5.56
CA ARG A 35 5.60 -4.79 -6.06
C ARG A 35 6.77 -4.82 -5.07
N LEU A 36 6.43 -4.91 -3.78
CA LEU A 36 7.39 -4.95 -2.67
C LEU A 36 7.38 -6.34 -2.02
N GLY A 37 8.53 -6.76 -1.52
CA GLY A 37 8.61 -8.00 -0.74
C GLY A 37 7.84 -7.92 0.59
N ILE A 38 7.47 -9.07 1.14
CA ILE A 38 6.72 -9.13 2.41
C ILE A 38 7.44 -8.45 3.58
N LYS A 39 8.75 -8.69 3.72
CA LYS A 39 9.55 -8.09 4.80
C LYS A 39 9.56 -6.56 4.75
N PRO A 40 9.87 -5.91 3.60
CA PRO A 40 9.81 -4.45 3.52
C PRO A 40 8.39 -3.89 3.68
N VAL A 41 7.35 -4.52 3.14
CA VAL A 41 5.95 -4.06 3.34
C VAL A 41 5.59 -4.07 4.82
N VAL A 42 5.87 -5.17 5.53
CA VAL A 42 5.60 -5.28 6.96
C VAL A 42 6.35 -4.20 7.74
N ARG A 43 7.66 -4.07 7.52
CA ARG A 43 8.48 -3.06 8.19
C ARG A 43 7.94 -1.64 7.97
N MET A 44 7.68 -1.28 6.72
CA MET A 44 7.20 0.07 6.37
C MET A 44 5.78 0.32 6.87
N ALA A 45 4.90 -0.68 6.86
CA ALA A 45 3.55 -0.52 7.38
C ALA A 45 3.56 -0.28 8.90
N HIS A 46 4.46 -0.95 9.62
CA HIS A 46 4.70 -0.71 11.03
C HIS A 46 5.29 0.68 11.29
N GLU A 47 6.31 1.10 10.52
CA GLU A 47 6.91 2.44 10.61
C GLU A 47 5.88 3.54 10.32
N ALA A 48 4.98 3.32 9.36
CA ALA A 48 3.90 4.23 9.00
C ALA A 48 2.76 4.28 10.04
N GLY A 49 2.72 3.37 11.01
CA GLY A 49 1.58 3.22 11.92
C GLY A 49 0.29 2.78 11.21
N ALA A 50 0.40 2.14 10.04
CA ALA A 50 -0.73 1.77 9.19
C ALA A 50 -1.28 0.35 9.48
N VAL A 51 -0.74 -0.36 10.48
CA VAL A 51 -1.10 -1.75 10.78
C VAL A 51 -2.28 -1.82 11.75
N TYR A 52 -3.35 -2.51 11.34
CA TYR A 52 -4.55 -2.76 12.13
C TYR A 52 -4.78 -4.26 12.28
N LYS A 53 -4.99 -4.73 13.51
CA LYS A 53 -5.23 -6.14 13.81
C LYS A 53 -6.69 -6.36 14.18
N ILE A 54 -7.33 -7.31 13.48
CA ILE A 54 -8.70 -7.75 13.76
C ILE A 54 -8.64 -9.26 14.01
N GLY A 55 -8.67 -9.65 15.28
CA GLY A 55 -8.50 -11.05 15.69
C GLY A 55 -7.17 -11.63 15.20
N LYS A 56 -7.24 -12.65 14.34
CA LYS A 56 -6.06 -13.30 13.72
C LYS A 56 -5.61 -12.64 12.41
N LYS A 57 -6.41 -11.72 11.84
CA LYS A 57 -6.09 -11.03 10.59
C LYS A 57 -5.36 -9.72 10.87
N VAL A 58 -4.42 -9.40 9.99
CA VAL A 58 -3.69 -8.12 9.98
C VAL A 58 -3.97 -7.43 8.66
N LEU A 59 -4.34 -6.17 8.75
CA LEU A 59 -4.68 -5.30 7.65
C LEU A 59 -3.81 -4.05 7.70
N ILE A 60 -3.55 -3.47 6.53
CA ILE A 60 -2.86 -2.21 6.36
C ILE A 60 -3.90 -1.19 5.91
N ARG A 61 -3.97 -0.04 6.60
CA ARG A 61 -4.76 1.09 6.15
C ARG A 61 -4.05 1.79 4.99
N ARG A 62 -4.66 1.70 3.79
CA ARG A 62 -4.02 2.10 2.54
C ARG A 62 -3.58 3.56 2.55
N SER A 63 -4.46 4.48 2.94
CA SER A 63 -4.20 5.92 2.90
C SER A 63 -2.99 6.36 3.73
N ILE A 64 -2.82 5.79 4.93
CA ILE A 64 -1.66 6.09 5.79
C ILE A 64 -0.38 5.53 5.18
N PHE A 65 -0.45 4.30 4.65
CA PHE A 65 0.70 3.65 4.04
C PHE A 65 1.16 4.34 2.75
N GLU A 66 0.25 4.73 1.88
CA GLU A 66 0.56 5.48 0.66
C GLU A 66 1.15 6.86 0.96
N ALA A 67 0.62 7.56 1.97
CA ALA A 67 1.19 8.83 2.41
C ALA A 67 2.66 8.66 2.87
N TYR A 68 2.94 7.60 3.64
CA TYR A 68 4.30 7.25 4.06
C TYR A 68 5.22 6.96 2.87
N LEU A 69 4.77 6.16 1.89
CA LEU A 69 5.56 5.85 0.69
C LEU A 69 5.88 7.11 -0.13
N ARG A 70 4.90 8.03 -0.27
CA ARG A 70 5.09 9.29 -0.98
C ARG A 70 6.08 10.21 -0.27
N GLU A 71 6.01 10.28 1.06
CA GLU A 71 6.95 11.07 1.86
C GLU A 71 8.39 10.53 1.73
N LYS A 72 8.57 9.21 1.84
CA LYS A 72 9.90 8.58 1.73
C LYS A 72 10.51 8.65 0.32
N ARG A 73 9.71 8.85 -0.73
CA ARG A 73 10.16 8.95 -2.12
C ARG A 73 10.43 10.38 -2.59
N LYS A 74 10.14 11.42 -1.78
CA LYS A 74 10.62 12.79 -2.07
C LYS A 74 12.14 12.83 -1.97
N ILE A 75 12.79 12.54 -3.09
CA ILE A 75 14.16 12.92 -3.43
C ILE A 75 14.10 14.30 -4.06
#